data_AF-A0A7L9J055-F1
#
_entry.id   AF-A0A7L9J055-F1
#
_cell.length_a   1.000
_cell.length_b   1.000
_cell.length_c   1.000
_cell.angle_alpha   90.00
_cell.angle_beta   90.00
_cell.angle_gamma   90.00
#
_symmetry.space_group_name_H-M   'P 1'
#
loop_
_entity.id
_entity.type
_entity.pdbx_description
1 polymer ?
#
loop_
_entity_poly.entity_id
_entity_poly.type
_entity_poly.pdbx_seq_one_letter_code
_entity_poly.pdbx_strand_id
1 'polypeptide(L)'
;MRTYRTAAGLLVIITGLASGPPDLTAPVDLGSDDLYVRLCGLHETSRARLTPKPHRVGMPRIRASWPYLGDAQRIAEKWLRDYERGCAHRAVCELLSVTGHAPDGDAAVLVDLHDRATQATSGQQLA
;
A
#
# COMPACT_ATOMS: atom_id res chain seq x y z
N MET A 1 5.50 -15.52 -5.68
CA MET A 1 5.43 -14.09 -6.05
C MET A 1 4.04 -13.75 -6.54
N ARG A 2 3.50 -12.60 -6.10
CA ARG A 2 2.22 -12.06 -6.55
C ARG A 2 2.46 -10.69 -7.16
N THR A 3 1.91 -10.46 -8.34
CA THR A 3 2.06 -9.19 -9.08
C THR A 3 0.71 -8.51 -9.18
N TYR A 4 0.67 -7.21 -8.90
CA TYR A 4 -0.54 -6.41 -8.92
C TYR A 4 -0.35 -5.16 -9.78
N ARG A 5 -1.39 -4.77 -10.51
CA ARG A 5 -1.49 -3.47 -11.17
C ARG A 5 -1.93 -2.43 -10.15
N THR A 6 -1.33 -1.25 -10.17
CA THR A 6 -1.79 -0.07 -9.42
C THR A 6 -2.14 1.05 -10.38
N ALA A 7 -2.75 2.13 -9.91
CA ALA A 7 -3.02 3.29 -10.76
C ALA A 7 -1.76 4.03 -11.28
N ALA A 8 -0.54 3.66 -10.88
CA ALA A 8 0.69 4.27 -11.42
C ALA A 8 1.87 3.28 -11.55
N GLY A 9 1.61 2.01 -11.84
CA GLY A 9 2.66 1.01 -12.02
C GLY A 9 2.31 -0.34 -11.40
N LEU A 10 3.31 -1.05 -10.90
CA LEU A 10 3.15 -2.38 -10.32
C LEU A 10 3.42 -2.38 -8.81
N LEU A 11 2.80 -3.33 -8.12
CA LEU A 11 3.17 -3.75 -6.78
C LEU A 11 3.51 -5.24 -6.85
N VAL A 12 4.55 -5.67 -6.14
CA VAL A 12 4.98 -7.07 -6.10
C VAL A 12 5.12 -7.52 -4.66
N ILE A 13 4.55 -8.67 -4.33
CA ILE A 13 4.78 -9.37 -3.06
C ILE A 13 5.58 -10.63 -3.35
N ILE A 14 6.75 -10.73 -2.71
CA ILE A 14 7.64 -11.90 -2.79
C ILE A 14 7.62 -12.57 -1.42
N THR A 15 7.35 -13.88 -1.41
CA THR A 15 7.25 -14.71 -0.20
C THR A 15 8.28 -15.84 -0.29
N GLY A 16 8.61 -16.47 0.84
CA GLY A 16 9.66 -17.50 0.90
C GLY A 16 11.09 -16.95 0.92
N LEU A 17 11.25 -15.64 1.17
CA LEU A 17 12.54 -15.04 1.45
C LEU A 17 12.91 -15.23 2.93
N ALA A 18 14.20 -15.28 3.22
CA ALA A 18 14.68 -15.30 4.60
C ALA A 18 14.25 -14.04 5.35
N SER A 19 13.89 -14.20 6.61
CA SER A 19 13.62 -13.07 7.51
C SER A 19 14.87 -12.21 7.69
N GLY A 20 14.72 -10.89 7.65
CA GLY A 20 15.82 -9.95 7.81
C GLY A 20 15.54 -8.62 7.11
N PRO A 21 16.56 -7.75 7.02
CA PRO A 21 16.47 -6.51 6.25
C PRO A 21 16.03 -6.80 4.80
N PRO A 22 15.19 -5.94 4.21
CA PRO A 22 14.74 -6.14 2.84
C PRO A 22 15.93 -6.05 1.87
N ASP A 23 15.99 -6.98 0.92
CA ASP A 23 16.85 -6.83 -0.25
C ASP A 23 16.34 -5.67 -1.12
N LEU A 24 17.17 -4.64 -1.26
CA LEU A 24 16.83 -3.43 -2.01
C LEU A 24 17.15 -3.55 -3.50
N THR A 25 17.76 -4.64 -3.95
CA THR A 25 18.10 -4.87 -5.36
C THR A 25 16.83 -4.90 -6.22
N ALA A 26 15.84 -5.70 -5.82
CA ALA A 26 14.58 -5.83 -6.54
C ALA A 26 13.80 -4.50 -6.72
N PRO A 27 13.55 -3.68 -5.68
CA PRO A 27 12.86 -2.41 -5.88
C PRO A 27 13.65 -1.42 -6.73
N VAL A 28 15.00 -1.44 -6.70
CA VAL A 28 15.85 -0.63 -7.58
C VAL A 28 15.72 -1.08 -9.03
N ASP A 29 15.84 -2.37 -9.30
CA ASP A 29 15.74 -2.93 -10.66
C ASP A 29 14.35 -2.73 -11.28
N LEU A 30 13.31 -2.70 -10.43
CA LEU A 30 11.93 -2.41 -10.84
C LEU A 30 11.65 -0.91 -11.02
N GLY A 31 12.64 -0.04 -10.83
CA GLY A 31 12.50 1.41 -11.01
C GLY A 31 11.65 2.09 -9.95
N SER A 32 11.70 1.61 -8.70
CA SER A 32 11.04 2.30 -7.58
C SER A 32 11.69 3.65 -7.30
N ASP A 33 10.90 4.58 -6.76
CA ASP A 33 11.37 5.92 -6.38
C ASP A 33 12.51 5.88 -5.34
N ASP A 34 13.52 6.74 -5.50
CA ASP A 34 14.72 6.79 -4.65
C ASP A 34 14.40 7.01 -3.15
N LEU A 35 13.38 7.82 -2.85
CA LEU A 35 12.96 8.06 -1.47
C LEU A 35 12.31 6.81 -0.87
N TYR A 36 11.51 6.09 -1.68
CA TYR A 36 10.95 4.80 -1.26
C TYR A 36 12.05 3.79 -0.93
N VAL A 37 13.04 3.61 -1.82
CA VAL A 37 14.16 2.69 -1.61
C VAL A 37 14.95 3.08 -0.35
N ARG A 38 15.26 4.36 -0.19
CA ARG A 38 15.98 4.88 0.98
C ARG A 38 15.23 4.63 2.28
N LEU A 39 13.91 4.85 2.31
CA LEU A 39 13.08 4.62 3.49
C LEU A 39 12.95 3.13 3.85
N CYS A 40 12.93 2.25 2.85
CA CYS A 40 12.91 0.80 3.07
C CYS A 40 14.23 0.32 3.69
N GLY A 41 15.37 0.82 3.19
CA GLY A 41 16.68 0.53 3.76
C GLY A 41 16.86 1.07 5.17
N LEU A 42 16.53 2.34 5.41
CA LEU A 42 16.74 2.98 6.70
C LEU A 42 15.91 2.36 7.83
N HIS A 43 14.68 1.93 7.54
CA HIS A 43 13.78 1.36 8.54
C HIS A 43 13.74 -0.18 8.48
N GLU A 44 14.58 -0.79 7.65
CA GLU A 44 14.62 -2.24 7.43
C GLU A 44 13.23 -2.86 7.19
N THR A 45 12.40 -2.16 6.40
CA THR A 45 11.00 -2.55 6.17
C THR A 45 10.65 -2.52 4.69
N SER A 46 9.92 -3.53 4.24
CA SER A 46 9.14 -3.45 3.00
C SER A 46 7.84 -2.70 3.27
N ARG A 47 7.35 -1.92 2.29
CA ARG A 47 6.18 -1.06 2.50
C ARG A 47 5.16 -1.22 1.39
N ALA A 48 3.90 -1.39 1.77
CA ALA A 48 2.75 -1.34 0.87
C ALA A 48 1.77 -0.27 1.36
N ARG A 49 1.14 0.44 0.42
CA ARG A 49 0.04 1.35 0.74
C ARG A 49 -1.26 0.55 0.68
N LEU A 50 -2.04 0.57 1.77
CA LEU A 50 -3.28 -0.22 1.88
C LEU A 50 -4.56 0.57 1.58
N THR A 51 -4.44 1.88 1.30
CA THR A 51 -5.56 2.74 0.89
C THR A 51 -5.13 3.66 -0.27
N PRO A 52 -6.06 4.16 -1.10
CA PRO A 52 -5.77 5.09 -2.19
C PRO A 52 -4.85 6.26 -1.82
N LYS A 53 -4.17 6.88 -2.79
CA LYS A 53 -3.55 8.19 -2.48
C LYS A 53 -4.67 9.24 -2.43
N PRO A 54 -4.70 10.21 -1.50
CA PRO A 54 -5.84 11.12 -1.37
C PRO A 54 -6.22 11.83 -2.67
N HIS A 55 -5.23 12.29 -3.45
CA HIS A 55 -5.49 12.96 -4.72
C HIS A 55 -6.13 12.06 -5.78
N ARG A 56 -5.96 10.73 -5.72
CA ARG A 56 -6.61 9.79 -6.65
C ARG A 56 -8.09 9.57 -6.33
N VAL A 57 -8.52 9.92 -5.13
CA VAL A 57 -9.94 9.95 -4.72
C VAL A 57 -10.48 11.37 -4.61
N GLY A 58 -9.86 12.33 -5.30
CA GLY A 58 -10.30 13.73 -5.33
C GLY A 58 -10.11 14.48 -4.01
N MET A 59 -9.33 13.95 -3.07
CA MET A 59 -9.10 14.55 -1.77
C MET A 59 -7.78 15.32 -1.70
N PRO A 60 -7.78 16.53 -1.12
CA PRO A 60 -6.57 17.29 -0.88
C PRO A 60 -5.74 16.65 0.25
N ARG A 61 -4.48 17.06 0.36
CA ARG A 61 -3.65 16.75 1.54
C ARG A 61 -4.34 17.26 2.81
N ILE A 62 -4.29 16.45 3.88
CA ILE A 62 -4.74 16.87 5.22
C ILE A 62 -4.02 18.15 5.66
N ARG A 63 -4.78 19.12 6.16
CA ARG A 63 -4.27 20.41 6.68
C ARG A 63 -4.19 20.41 8.21
N ALA A 64 -3.69 19.33 8.76
CA ALA A 64 -3.44 19.15 10.19
C ALA A 64 -2.11 18.44 10.36
N SER A 65 -1.34 18.82 11.37
CA SER A 65 -0.07 18.19 11.73
C SER A 65 -0.28 17.27 12.93
N TRP A 66 0.41 16.13 12.95
CA TRP A 66 0.48 15.25 14.11
C TRP A 66 1.47 15.82 15.15
N PRO A 67 1.22 15.78 16.47
CA PRO A 67 0.02 15.29 17.15
C PRO A 67 -1.22 16.17 16.88
N TYR A 68 -2.35 15.52 16.59
CA TYR A 68 -3.63 16.21 16.37
C TYR A 68 -4.19 16.66 17.72
N LEU A 69 -4.03 17.94 18.03
CA LEU A 69 -4.50 18.56 19.26
C LEU A 69 -5.42 19.75 18.96
N GLY A 70 -6.41 19.99 19.82
CA GLY A 70 -7.36 21.09 19.67
C GLY A 70 -8.07 21.08 18.31
N ASP A 71 -8.01 22.19 17.58
CA ASP A 71 -8.66 22.33 16.28
C ASP A 71 -8.11 21.34 15.22
N ALA A 72 -6.84 20.94 15.33
CA ALA A 72 -6.22 19.98 14.41
C ALA A 72 -6.90 18.61 14.47
N GLN A 73 -7.41 18.21 15.64
CA GLN A 73 -8.16 16.96 15.81
C GLN A 73 -9.45 16.99 15.00
N ARG A 74 -10.27 18.04 15.13
CA ARG A 74 -11.53 18.16 14.37
C ARG A 74 -11.29 18.19 12.86
N ILE A 75 -10.23 18.88 12.42
CA ILE A 75 -9.82 18.92 11.01
C ILE A 75 -9.44 17.52 10.51
N ALA A 76 -8.62 16.80 11.28
CA ALA A 76 -8.16 15.46 10.91
C ALA A 76 -9.31 14.45 10.87
N GLU A 77 -10.19 14.46 11.86
CA GLU A 77 -11.35 13.57 11.91
C GLU A 77 -12.31 13.82 10.75
N LYS A 78 -12.59 15.10 10.42
CA LYS A 78 -13.42 15.43 9.26
C LYS A 78 -12.76 14.93 7.97
N TRP A 79 -11.47 15.21 7.81
CA TRP A 79 -10.72 14.78 6.64
C TRP A 79 -10.71 13.26 6.49
N LEU A 80 -10.53 12.52 7.59
CA LEU A 80 -10.51 11.06 7.61
C LEU A 80 -11.87 10.47 7.19
N ARG A 81 -12.98 10.98 7.74
CA ARG A 81 -14.33 10.54 7.34
C ARG A 81 -14.61 10.78 5.86
N ASP A 82 -14.21 11.94 5.35
CA ASP A 82 -14.37 12.26 3.92
C ASP A 82 -13.47 11.36 3.05
N TYR A 83 -12.28 11.03 3.53
CA TYR A 83 -11.31 10.16 2.85
C TYR A 83 -11.76 8.71 2.80
N GLU A 84 -12.25 8.17 3.91
CA GLU A 84 -12.83 6.83 3.96
C GLU A 84 -14.01 6.70 2.98
N ARG A 85 -14.88 7.72 2.93
CA ARG A 85 -15.97 7.77 1.94
C ARG A 85 -15.47 7.85 0.50
N GLY A 86 -14.41 8.61 0.24
CA GLY A 86 -13.80 8.71 -1.09
C GLY A 86 -13.06 7.43 -1.52
N CYS A 87 -12.55 6.66 -0.57
CA CYS A 87 -11.92 5.36 -0.80
C CYS A 87 -12.93 4.24 -1.00
N ALA A 88 -14.18 4.42 -0.55
CA ALA A 88 -15.24 3.44 -0.77
C ALA A 88 -15.37 3.12 -2.27
N HIS A 89 -15.53 1.83 -2.58
CA HIS A 89 -15.65 1.34 -3.96
C HIS A 89 -14.44 1.62 -4.87
N ARG A 90 -13.24 1.79 -4.27
CA ARG A 90 -11.96 1.81 -4.98
C ARG A 90 -11.09 0.63 -4.58
N ALA A 91 -10.34 0.12 -5.56
CA ALA A 91 -9.22 -0.77 -5.31
C ALA A 91 -7.90 0.00 -5.33
N VAL A 92 -6.96 -0.39 -4.48
CA VAL A 92 -5.60 0.18 -4.49
C VAL A 92 -4.76 -0.47 -5.57
N CYS A 93 -4.97 -1.78 -5.75
CA CYS A 93 -4.33 -2.58 -6.76
C CYS A 93 -5.28 -3.65 -7.30
N GLU A 94 -4.90 -4.28 -8.41
CA GLU A 94 -5.62 -5.39 -9.04
C GLU A 94 -4.63 -6.55 -9.18
N LEU A 95 -4.97 -7.74 -8.69
CA LEU A 95 -4.13 -8.93 -8.82
C LEU A 95 -4.03 -9.34 -10.30
N LEU A 96 -2.79 -9.35 -10.83
CA LEU A 96 -2.52 -9.74 -12.21
C LEU A 96 -2.08 -11.21 -12.31
N SER A 97 -1.20 -11.64 -11.42
CA SER A 97 -0.62 -12.98 -11.50
C SER A 97 -0.11 -13.49 -10.16
N VAL A 98 -0.09 -14.82 -10.05
CA VAL A 98 0.49 -15.56 -8.95
C VAL A 98 1.44 -16.60 -9.55
N THR A 99 2.70 -16.56 -9.16
CA THR A 99 3.75 -17.46 -9.66
C THR A 99 4.57 -18.06 -8.53
N GLY A 100 5.04 -19.29 -8.70
CA GLY A 100 5.80 -20.01 -7.68
C GLY A 100 4.91 -20.66 -6.61
N HIS A 101 5.51 -21.02 -5.48
CA HIS A 101 4.80 -21.70 -4.39
C HIS A 101 3.81 -20.76 -3.68
N ALA A 102 2.70 -21.31 -3.21
CA ALA A 102 1.76 -20.58 -2.38
C ALA A 102 2.44 -20.18 -1.06
N PRO A 103 2.18 -18.99 -0.52
CA PRO A 103 2.69 -18.64 0.79
C PRO A 103 2.04 -19.51 1.87
N ASP A 104 2.78 -19.79 2.93
CA ASP A 104 2.33 -20.49 4.13
C ASP A 104 2.53 -19.62 5.38
N GLY A 105 2.01 -20.07 6.53
CA GLY A 105 2.14 -19.40 7.82
C GLY A 105 1.78 -17.90 7.77
N ASP A 106 2.65 -17.07 8.36
CA ASP A 106 2.45 -15.62 8.44
C ASP A 106 2.44 -14.95 7.06
N ALA A 107 3.15 -15.49 6.07
CA ALA A 107 3.15 -14.94 4.72
C ALA A 107 1.76 -15.08 4.07
N ALA A 108 1.06 -16.19 4.33
CA ALA A 108 -0.31 -16.37 3.84
C ALA A 108 -1.28 -15.38 4.48
N VAL A 109 -1.14 -15.15 5.81
CA VAL A 109 -1.95 -14.19 6.56
C VAL A 109 -1.73 -12.76 6.06
N LEU A 110 -0.46 -12.37 5.83
CA LEU A 110 -0.11 -11.04 5.33
C LEU A 110 -0.64 -10.81 3.90
N VAL A 111 -0.57 -11.82 3.04
CA VAL A 111 -1.11 -11.74 1.67
C VAL A 111 -2.64 -11.61 1.70
N ASP A 112 -3.34 -12.39 2.52
CA ASP A 112 -4.80 -12.26 2.68
C ASP A 112 -5.19 -10.87 3.20
N LEU A 113 -4.50 -10.39 4.25
CA LEU A 113 -4.74 -9.07 4.81
C LEU A 113 -4.53 -7.98 3.76
N HIS A 114 -3.44 -8.06 2.99
CA HIS A 114 -3.16 -7.14 1.90
C HIS A 114 -4.28 -7.15 0.86
N ASP A 115 -4.68 -8.32 0.36
CA ASP A 115 -5.64 -8.43 -0.73
C ASP A 115 -7.02 -7.92 -0.31
N ARG A 116 -7.44 -8.20 0.93
CA ARG A 116 -8.68 -7.65 1.49
C ARG A 116 -8.61 -6.14 1.68
N ALA A 117 -7.53 -5.62 2.27
CA ALA A 117 -7.41 -4.19 2.53
C ALA A 117 -7.34 -3.37 1.23
N THR A 118 -6.68 -3.90 0.21
CA THR A 118 -6.48 -3.24 -1.09
C THR A 118 -7.61 -3.49 -2.10
N GLN A 119 -8.55 -4.37 -1.78
CA GLN A 119 -9.61 -4.82 -2.68
C GLN A 119 -9.05 -5.43 -3.98
N ALA A 120 -7.93 -6.17 -3.88
CA ALA A 120 -7.11 -6.61 -5.01
C ALA A 120 -7.85 -7.46 -6.06
N THR A 121 -8.93 -8.14 -5.67
CA THR A 121 -9.72 -9.03 -6.52
C THR A 121 -11.13 -8.52 -6.79
N SER A 122 -11.43 -7.28 -6.38
CA SER A 122 -12.79 -6.74 -6.40
C SER A 122 -13.29 -6.29 -7.78
N GLY A 123 -12.39 -6.07 -8.74
CA GLY A 123 -12.71 -5.46 -10.04
C GLY A 123 -13.10 -3.96 -9.96
N GLN A 124 -12.94 -3.32 -8.80
CA GLN A 124 -13.23 -1.90 -8.63
C GLN A 124 -12.19 -1.03 -9.35
N GLN A 125 -12.56 0.21 -9.67
CA GLN A 125 -11.64 1.17 -10.30
C GLN A 125 -10.45 1.46 -9.38
N LEU A 126 -9.24 1.47 -9.96
CA LEU A 126 -7.98 1.72 -9.26
C LEU A 126 -7.85 3.18 -8.80
N ALA A 127 -7.39 3.38 -7.57
CA ALA A 127 -7.07 4.69 -6.97
C ALA A 127 -5.87 4.66 -6.00
#